data_AF-A0A943GQ62-F1
#
_entry.id   AF-A0A943GQ62-F1
#
_cell.length_a   1.000
_cell.length_b   1.000
_cell.length_c   1.000
_cell.angle_alpha   90.00
_cell.angle_beta   90.00
_cell.angle_gamma   90.00
#
_symmetry.space_group_name_H-M   'P 1'
#
loop_
_entity.id
_entity.type
_entity.pdbx_description
1 polymer ?
#
loop_
_entity_poly.entity_id
_entity_poly.type
_entity_poly.pdbx_seq_one_letter_code
_entity_poly.pdbx_strand_id
1 'polypeptide(L)'
;MSDFDDWHFALNYWYLPEDEGDSDSFDAWCASRGLEFSKLQDWRIDGRNYQEARRRIERSWTRLLGVDRNAGFGGDWSKRTLQATFWELKRDQVLSHELFMPRADATGR
;
A
#
# COMPACT_ATOMS: atom_id res chain seq x y z
N MET A 1 10.35 -7.69 0.57
CA MET A 1 9.72 -8.10 1.84
C MET A 1 8.86 -6.95 2.32
N SER A 2 7.60 -7.20 2.67
CA SER A 2 6.65 -6.22 3.20
C SER A 2 6.07 -6.71 4.52
N ASP A 3 5.53 -5.80 5.31
CA ASP A 3 4.62 -6.15 6.40
C ASP A 3 3.22 -6.35 5.81
N PHE A 4 2.52 -7.40 6.21
CA PHE A 4 1.15 -7.65 5.77
C PHE A 4 0.21 -6.53 6.23
N ASP A 5 0.39 -6.04 7.46
CA ASP A 5 -0.53 -5.07 8.04
C ASP A 5 -0.46 -3.74 7.29
N ASP A 6 0.71 -3.31 6.83
CA ASP A 6 0.88 -2.02 6.13
C ASP A 6 0.14 -1.98 4.77
N TRP A 7 -0.22 -3.12 4.18
CA TRP A 7 -0.95 -3.14 2.91
C TRP A 7 -2.30 -2.42 2.97
N HIS A 8 -2.91 -2.29 4.15
CA HIS A 8 -4.16 -1.56 4.30
C HIS A 8 -4.04 -0.09 3.86
N PHE A 9 -2.85 0.52 3.95
CA PHE A 9 -2.64 1.89 3.50
C PHE A 9 -2.81 2.00 1.97
N ALA A 10 -2.17 1.14 1.19
CA ALA A 10 -2.34 1.15 -0.26
C ALA A 10 -3.75 0.73 -0.68
N LEU A 11 -4.31 -0.30 -0.05
CA LEU A 11 -5.64 -0.83 -0.39
C LEU A 11 -6.77 0.16 -0.12
N ASN A 12 -6.63 1.04 0.88
CA ASN A 12 -7.62 2.07 1.21
C ASN A 12 -7.29 3.46 0.61
N TYR A 13 -6.24 3.55 -0.21
CA TYR A 13 -5.72 4.82 -0.74
C TYR A 13 -5.34 5.84 0.36
N TRP A 14 -4.65 5.38 1.40
CA TRP A 14 -4.18 6.19 2.52
C TRP A 14 -2.69 6.48 2.40
N TYR A 15 -2.26 7.58 3.02
CA TYR A 15 -0.86 7.91 3.18
C TYR A 15 -0.21 6.93 4.17
N LEU A 16 0.94 6.34 3.80
CA LEU A 16 1.75 5.47 4.66
C LEU A 16 2.86 6.31 5.33
N PRO A 17 2.69 6.69 6.61
CA PRO A 17 3.64 7.58 7.26
C PRO A 17 4.91 6.84 7.72
N GLU A 18 6.00 7.59 7.90
CA GLU A 18 7.26 7.08 8.46
C GLU A 18 7.24 6.94 9.98
N ASP A 19 6.50 7.85 10.64
CA ASP A 19 6.27 7.90 12.07
C ASP A 19 4.98 8.71 12.36
N GLU A 20 4.61 8.86 13.64
CA GLU A 20 3.44 9.66 14.03
C GLU A 20 3.56 11.13 13.59
N GLY A 21 4.76 11.70 13.62
CA GLY A 21 5.00 13.10 13.22
C GLY A 21 4.86 13.33 11.72
N ASP A 22 5.26 12.37 10.88
CA ASP A 22 5.00 12.39 9.44
C ASP A 22 3.51 12.28 9.14
N SER A 23 2.78 11.45 9.88
CA SER A 23 1.31 11.36 9.79
C SER A 23 0.64 12.70 10.09
N ASP A 24 0.98 13.30 11.24
CA ASP A 24 0.44 14.61 11.66
C ASP A 24 0.77 15.71 10.66
N SER A 25 1.99 15.68 10.10
CA SER A 25 2.45 16.64 9.10
C SER A 25 1.66 16.54 7.79
N PHE A 26 1.35 15.32 7.35
CA PHE A 26 0.53 15.10 6.16
C PHE A 26 -0.92 15.56 6.38
N ASP A 27 -1.50 15.24 7.54
CA ASP A 27 -2.87 15.63 7.89
C ASP A 27 -3.02 17.16 7.99
N ALA A 28 -2.09 17.83 8.66
CA ALA A 28 -2.04 19.30 8.73
C ALA A 28 -1.85 19.93 7.34
N TRP A 29 -1.03 19.31 6.49
CA TRP A 29 -0.83 19.76 5.11
C TRP A 29 -2.12 19.67 4.28
N CYS A 30 -2.88 18.58 4.42
CA CYS A 30 -4.18 18.40 3.78
C CYS A 30 -5.20 19.43 4.28
N ALA A 31 -5.30 19.59 5.60
CA ALA A 31 -6.22 20.55 6.24
C ALA A 31 -5.94 21.99 5.81
N SER A 32 -4.68 22.41 5.78
CA SER A 32 -4.28 23.77 5.34
C SER A 32 -4.63 24.08 3.88
N ARG A 33 -4.92 23.05 3.07
CA ARG A 33 -5.30 23.16 1.65
C ARG A 33 -6.79 22.93 1.40
N GLY A 34 -7.58 22.73 2.45
CA GLY A 34 -9.00 22.43 2.35
C GLY A 34 -9.28 21.09 1.67
N LEU A 35 -8.35 20.13 1.77
CA LEU A 35 -8.53 18.80 1.18
C LEU A 35 -9.43 17.95 2.07
N GLU A 36 -10.49 17.41 1.48
CA GLU A 36 -11.32 16.40 2.12
C GLU A 36 -10.77 14.99 1.78
N PHE A 37 -10.43 14.21 2.80
CA PHE A 37 -9.88 12.86 2.61
C PHE A 37 -10.78 11.94 1.77
N SER A 38 -12.10 12.03 1.95
CA SER A 38 -13.09 11.24 1.20
C SER A 38 -13.04 11.50 -0.32
N LYS A 39 -12.46 12.63 -0.74
CA LYS A 39 -12.37 13.08 -2.13
C LYS A 39 -11.03 12.76 -2.78
N LEU A 40 -10.05 12.26 -2.03
CA LEU A 40 -8.72 11.97 -2.57
C LEU A 40 -8.77 10.90 -3.68
N GLN A 41 -9.70 9.95 -3.58
CA GLN A 41 -9.94 8.92 -4.61
C GLN A 41 -10.87 9.37 -5.76
N ASP A 42 -11.44 10.57 -5.70
CA ASP A 42 -12.34 11.08 -6.75
C ASP A 42 -11.55 11.70 -7.91
N TRP A 43 -11.17 10.88 -8.88
CA TRP A 43 -10.36 11.29 -10.05
C TRP A 43 -11.01 12.34 -10.95
N ARG A 44 -12.29 12.66 -10.76
CA ARG A 44 -12.96 13.77 -11.47
C ARG A 44 -12.53 15.13 -10.95
N ILE A 45 -11.97 15.19 -9.74
CA ILE A 45 -11.45 16.41 -9.13
C ILE A 45 -10.03 16.65 -9.65
N ASP A 46 -9.88 17.66 -10.50
CA ASP A 46 -8.63 18.01 -11.18
C ASP A 46 -7.90 19.20 -10.53
N GLY A 47 -7.97 19.30 -9.20
CA GLY A 47 -7.31 20.37 -8.46
C GLY A 47 -5.82 20.08 -8.22
N ARG A 48 -4.95 21.09 -8.40
CA ARG A 48 -3.50 20.96 -8.16
C ARG A 48 -3.17 20.38 -6.77
N ASN A 49 -3.90 20.77 -5.74
CA ASN A 49 -3.69 20.25 -4.38
C ASN A 49 -4.09 18.78 -4.25
N TYR A 50 -5.18 18.36 -4.91
CA TYR A 50 -5.60 16.96 -4.94
C TYR A 50 -4.58 16.11 -5.69
N GLN A 51 -4.12 16.54 -6.87
CA GLN A 51 -3.06 15.86 -7.62
C GLN A 51 -1.77 15.69 -6.81
N GLU A 52 -1.36 16.73 -6.08
CA GLU A 52 -0.19 16.67 -5.21
C GLU A 52 -0.39 15.71 -4.04
N ALA A 53 -1.57 15.71 -3.41
CA ALA A 53 -1.89 14.79 -2.32
C ALA A 53 -1.81 13.32 -2.77
N ARG A 54 -2.41 13.01 -3.93
CA ARG A 54 -2.36 11.69 -4.57
C ARG A 54 -0.93 11.24 -4.86
N ARG A 55 -0.11 12.13 -5.43
CA ARG A 55 1.31 11.83 -5.68
C ARG A 55 2.07 11.52 -4.39
N ARG A 56 1.80 12.24 -3.30
CA ARG A 56 2.42 11.99 -2.00
C ARG A 56 1.98 10.66 -1.41
N ILE A 57 0.70 10.34 -1.50
CA ILE A 57 0.12 9.05 -1.10
C ILE A 57 0.79 7.90 -1.87
N GLU A 58 0.78 7.95 -3.20
CA GLU A 58 1.37 6.90 -4.03
C GLU A 58 2.88 6.75 -3.79
N ARG A 59 3.58 7.88 -3.61
CA ARG A 59 5.01 7.85 -3.26
C ARG A 59 5.25 7.24 -1.88
N SER A 60 4.37 7.46 -0.92
CA SER A 60 4.51 6.89 0.43
C SER A 60 4.53 5.36 0.41
N TRP A 61 3.80 4.75 -0.52
CA TRP A 61 3.71 3.29 -0.66
C TRP A 61 5.00 2.63 -1.12
N THR A 62 5.99 3.37 -1.60
CA THR A 62 7.31 2.77 -1.88
C THR A 62 7.94 2.19 -0.61
N ARG A 63 7.52 2.67 0.57
CA ARG A 63 7.95 2.18 1.89
C ARG A 63 7.35 0.82 2.26
N LEU A 64 6.28 0.37 1.59
CA LEU A 64 5.71 -0.98 1.81
C LEU A 64 6.72 -2.09 1.51
N LEU A 65 7.65 -1.82 0.59
CA LEU A 65 8.70 -2.76 0.24
C LEU A 65 10.00 -2.39 0.97
N GLY A 66 10.68 -3.40 1.50
CA GLY A 66 11.97 -3.21 2.16
C GLY A 66 11.83 -2.81 3.62
N VAL A 67 10.82 -3.34 4.31
CA VAL A 67 10.58 -3.09 5.73
C VAL A 67 11.85 -3.33 6.54
N ASP A 68 12.32 -2.26 7.18
CA ASP A 68 13.46 -2.29 8.10
C ASP A 68 12.99 -2.70 9.49
N ARG A 69 13.76 -3.62 10.10
CA ARG A 69 13.57 -4.09 11.48
C ARG A 69 13.67 -2.98 12.53
N ASN A 70 14.31 -1.87 12.16
CA ASN A 70 14.50 -0.71 13.03
C ASN A 70 13.51 0.43 12.75
N ALA A 71 12.61 0.29 11.78
CA ALA A 71 11.60 1.31 11.49
C ALA A 71 10.59 1.42 12.65
N GLY A 72 10.39 2.64 13.15
CA GLY A 72 9.59 2.92 14.35
C GLY A 72 8.08 2.77 14.18
N PHE A 73 7.59 2.69 12.95
CA PHE A 73 6.16 2.68 12.63
C PHE A 73 5.69 1.31 12.17
N GLY A 74 4.62 0.77 12.78
CA GLY A 74 4.10 -0.59 12.59
C GLY A 74 4.15 -1.49 13.83
N GLY A 75 4.28 -0.89 15.02
CA GLY A 75 4.17 -1.60 16.29
C GLY A 75 5.31 -2.59 16.59
N ASP A 76 5.05 -3.50 17.52
CA ASP A 76 6.01 -4.50 17.97
C ASP A 76 6.43 -5.43 16.83
N TRP A 77 7.73 -5.42 16.48
CA TRP A 77 8.30 -6.23 15.41
C TRP A 77 7.97 -7.72 15.52
N SER A 78 7.86 -8.24 16.75
CA SER A 78 7.54 -9.66 16.98
C SER A 78 6.14 -10.06 16.53
N LYS A 79 5.24 -9.09 16.31
CA LYS A 79 3.85 -9.31 15.89
C LYS A 79 3.63 -9.13 14.39
N ARG A 80 4.65 -8.66 13.65
CA ARG A 80 4.55 -8.38 12.22
C ARG A 80 4.52 -9.66 11.40
N THR A 81 3.69 -9.67 10.37
CA THR A 81 3.62 -10.79 9.42
C THR A 81 4.36 -10.41 8.14
N LEU A 82 5.60 -10.87 8.02
CA LEU A 82 6.44 -10.55 6.86
C LEU A 82 6.06 -11.42 5.65
N GLN A 83 5.85 -10.77 4.50
CA GLN A 83 5.55 -11.41 3.24
C GLN A 83 6.61 -11.08 2.17
N ALA A 84 6.94 -12.08 1.33
CA ALA A 84 7.67 -11.84 0.10
C ALA A 84 6.74 -11.17 -0.91
N THR A 85 6.87 -9.86 -1.06
CA THR A 85 5.98 -9.08 -1.94
C THR A 85 6.78 -8.25 -2.93
N PHE A 86 6.22 -8.11 -4.13
CA PHE A 86 6.69 -7.29 -5.24
C PHE A 86 5.48 -6.58 -5.87
N TRP A 87 5.69 -5.39 -6.43
CA TRP A 87 4.65 -4.67 -7.16
C TRP A 87 4.37 -5.27 -8.54
N GLU A 88 5.39 -5.85 -9.17
CA GLU A 88 5.33 -6.42 -10.50
C GLU A 88 6.22 -7.67 -10.54
N LEU A 89 5.71 -8.75 -11.14
CA LEU A 89 6.51 -9.90 -11.55
C LEU A 89 6.49 -9.94 -13.08
N LYS A 90 7.64 -9.69 -13.69
CA LYS A 90 7.76 -9.73 -15.14
C LYS A 90 7.89 -11.16 -15.62
N ARG A 91 7.32 -11.45 -16.79
CA ARG A 91 7.28 -12.82 -17.33
C ARG A 91 8.67 -13.41 -17.58
N ASP A 92 9.64 -12.57 -17.96
CA ASP A 92 11.05 -12.95 -18.15
C ASP A 92 11.79 -13.27 -16.84
N GLN A 93 11.23 -12.89 -15.69
CA GLN A 93 11.73 -13.23 -14.36
C GLN A 93 11.18 -14.58 -13.86
N VAL A 94 10.21 -15.18 -14.58
CA VAL A 94 9.60 -16.46 -14.20
C VAL A 94 10.43 -17.62 -14.74
N LEU A 95 11.13 -18.33 -13.85
CA LEU A 95 11.95 -19.49 -14.21
C LEU A 95 11.11 -20.73 -14.54
N SER A 96 10.01 -20.93 -13.83
CA SER A 96 9.07 -22.04 -14.02
C SER A 96 7.71 -21.67 -13.41
N HIS A 97 6.64 -22.27 -13.91
CA HIS A 97 5.30 -22.19 -13.34
C HIS A 97 4.57 -23.52 -13.58
N GLU A 98 3.73 -23.92 -12.63
CA GLU A 98 2.82 -25.05 -12.79
C GLU A 98 1.39 -24.51 -12.92
N LEU A 99 0.62 -25.08 -13.85
CA LEU A 99 -0.79 -24.74 -13.98
C LEU A 99 -1.57 -25.50 -12.91
N PHE A 100 -2.10 -24.77 -11.93
CA PHE A 100 -3.09 -25.34 -11.03
C PHE A 100 -4.43 -25.44 -11.75
N MET A 101 -4.83 -26.67 -12.07
CA MET A 101 -6.18 -26.97 -12.52
C MET A 101 -6.97 -27.41 -11.29
N PRO A 102 -8.01 -26.69 -10.86
CA PRO A 102 -8.92 -27.19 -9.86
C PRO A 102 -9.45 -28.55 -10.35
N ARG A 103 -9.50 -29.55 -9.47
CA ARG A 103 -10.15 -30.82 -9.81
C ARG A 103 -11.56 -30.49 -10.27
N ALA A 104 -11.93 -30.92 -11.48
CA ALA A 104 -13.33 -30.93 -11.87
C ALA A 104 -14.06 -31.72 -10.79
N ASP A 105 -14.97 -31.06 -10.07
CA ASP A 105 -15.82 -31.71 -9.11
C ASP A 105 -16.42 -32.94 -9.79
N ALA A 106 -16.26 -34.10 -9.16
CA ALA A 106 -16.92 -35.32 -9.55
C ALA A 106 -18.43 -35.15 -9.32
N THR A 107 -19.08 -34.33 -10.13
CA THR A 107 -20.53 -34.37 -10.36
C THR A 107 -20.79 -35.51 -11.32
N GLY A 108 -20.58 -36.71 -10.81
CA GLY A 108 -20.79 -37.97 -11.48
C GLY A 108 -21.65 -38.89 -10.61
N ARG A 109 -22.97 -38.68 -10.75
CA ARG A 109 -24.10 -39.53 -10.31
C ARG A 109 -24.68 -39.29 -8.92
#